data_AF-A0A1T4ZLK4-F1
#
_entry.id   AF-A0A1T4ZLK4-F1
#
_cell.length_a   1.000
_cell.length_b   1.000
_cell.length_c   1.000
_cell.angle_alpha   90.00
_cell.angle_beta   90.00
_cell.angle_gamma   90.00
#
_symmetry.space_group_name_H-M   'P 1'
#
loop_
_entity.id
_entity.type
_entity.pdbx_description
1 polymer ?
#
loop_
_entity_poly.entity_id
_entity_poly.type
_entity_poly.pdbx_seq_one_letter_code
_entity_poly.pdbx_strand_id
1 'polypeptide(L)' 'MLDTFFLAFKIVPINEEIAIKGGLYRRDYGKSHGVGLADALIAATAEVKQAHLVTLNQKHFPMLDTVIVPYKKQ' A
#
# COMPACT_ATOMS: atom_id res chain seq x y z
N MET A 1 20.18 15.48 1.68
CA MET A 1 20.51 14.14 1.16
C MET A 1 19.31 13.24 1.42
N LEU A 2 19.03 12.25 0.57
CA LEU A 2 17.84 11.40 0.66
C LEU A 2 17.68 10.73 2.05
N ASP A 3 18.80 10.41 2.71
CA ASP A 3 18.81 9.77 4.03
C ASP A 3 18.15 10.64 5.10
N THR A 4 18.35 11.96 5.05
CA THR A 4 17.74 12.90 6.01
C THR A 4 16.22 12.96 5.86
N PHE A 5 15.70 12.75 4.65
CA PHE A 5 14.26 12.73 4.39
C PHE A 5 13.59 11.52 5.08
N PHE A 6 14.24 10.35 5.05
CA PHE A 6 13.70 9.15 5.68
C PHE A 6 13.64 9.24 7.21
N LEU A 7 14.47 10.07 7.85
CA LEU A 7 14.44 10.28 9.30
C LEU A 7 13.11 10.89 9.79
N ALA A 8 12.34 11.54 8.92
CA ALA A 8 11.02 12.08 9.27
C ALA A 8 9.92 11.02 9.33
N PHE A 9 10.21 9.77 8.90
CA PHE A 9 9.21 8.72 8.77
C PHE A 9 9.61 7.46 9.55
N LYS A 10 8.59 6.72 10.01
CA LYS A 10 8.79 5.37 10.53
C LYS A 10 8.97 4.40 9.37
N ILE A 11 10.15 3.77 9.28
CA ILE A 11 10.39 2.70 8.31
C ILE A 11 9.76 1.40 8.81
N VAL A 12 8.92 0.78 7.97
CA VAL A 12 8.28 -0.50 8.27
C VAL A 12 8.92 -1.58 7.39
N PRO A 13 9.68 -2.54 7.97
CA PRO A 13 10.21 -3.65 7.18
C PRO A 13 9.08 -4.61 6.78
N ILE A 14 9.21 -5.21 5.59
CA ILE A 14 8.33 -6.29 5.15
C ILE A 14 8.70 -7.54 5.94
N ASN A 15 7.80 -7.99 6.81
CA ASN A 15 7.90 -9.27 7.48
C ASN A 15 7.11 -10.35 6.70
N GLU A 16 7.17 -11.59 7.19
CA GLU A 16 6.48 -12.72 6.56
C GLU A 16 4.97 -12.49 6.39
N GLU A 17 4.30 -11.95 7.41
CA GLU A 17 2.87 -11.65 7.38
C GLU A 17 2.51 -10.67 6.25
N ILE A 18 3.25 -9.56 6.13
CA ILE A 18 3.07 -8.56 5.06
C ILE A 18 3.36 -9.19 3.69
N ALA A 19 4.41 -10.01 3.59
CA ALA A 19 4.80 -10.65 2.34
C ALA A 19 3.72 -11.63 1.84
N ILE A 20 3.21 -12.49 2.72
CA ILE A 20 2.13 -13.44 2.40
C ILE A 20 0.88 -12.66 1.99
N LYS A 21 0.45 -11.68 2.78
CA LYS A 21 -0.76 -10.90 2.48
C LYS A 21 -0.63 -10.11 1.18
N GLY A 22 0.52 -9.49 0.93
CA GLY A 22 0.81 -8.82 -0.35
C GLY A 22 0.79 -9.78 -1.53
N GLY A 23 1.29 -11.01 -1.36
CA GLY A 23 1.18 -12.07 -2.36
C GLY A 23 -0.27 -12.43 -2.68
N LEU A 24 -1.13 -12.57 -1.65
CA LEU A 24 -2.56 -12.83 -1.81
C LEU A 24 -3.26 -11.68 -2.56
N TYR A 25 -2.96 -10.42 -2.20
CA TYR A 25 -3.49 -9.26 -2.92
C TYR A 25 -3.08 -9.20 -4.38
N ARG A 26 -1.81 -9.48 -4.67
CA ARG A 26 -1.35 -9.56 -6.06
C ARG A 26 -2.03 -10.70 -6.82
N ARG A 27 -2.26 -11.85 -6.18
CA ARG A 27 -2.97 -13.00 -6.78
C ARG A 27 -4.40 -12.63 -7.14
N ASP A 28 -5.14 -12.02 -6.21
CA ASP A 28 -6.59 -11.83 -6.32
C ASP A 28 -6.95 -10.59 -7.17
N TYR A 29 -6.16 -9.52 -7.08
CA TYR A 29 -6.44 -8.26 -7.78
C TYR A 29 -5.52 -7.98 -8.97
N GLY A 30 -4.49 -8.81 -9.14
CA GLY A 30 -3.47 -8.56 -10.14
C GLY A 30 -3.94 -8.67 -11.58
N LYS A 31 -4.78 -9.66 -11.90
CA LYS A 31 -5.35 -9.86 -13.24
C LYS A 31 -6.56 -8.96 -13.48
N SER A 32 -7.36 -8.73 -12.45
CA SER A 32 -8.64 -8.02 -12.56
C SER A 32 -8.47 -6.49 -12.54
N HIS A 33 -7.56 -5.97 -11.72
CA HIS A 33 -7.40 -4.53 -11.48
C HIS A 33 -5.98 -4.03 -11.78
N GLY A 34 -5.13 -4.87 -12.37
CA GLY A 34 -3.76 -4.50 -12.74
C GLY A 34 -2.85 -4.23 -11.53
N VAL A 35 -3.24 -4.65 -10.32
CA VAL A 35 -2.48 -4.38 -9.08
C VAL A 35 -1.08 -4.94 -9.19
N GLY A 36 -0.06 -4.09 -9.03
CA GLY A 36 1.35 -4.49 -9.03
C GLY A 36 1.80 -5.04 -7.68
N LEU A 37 3.03 -5.61 -7.64
CA LEU A 37 3.61 -6.12 -6.39
C LEU A 37 3.79 -5.00 -5.35
N ALA A 38 4.23 -3.82 -5.77
CA ALA A 38 4.41 -2.67 -4.88
C ALA A 38 3.09 -2.21 -4.25
N ASP A 39 2.04 -2.05 -5.06
CA ASP A 39 0.71 -1.64 -4.58
C ASP A 39 0.16 -2.67 -3.58
N ALA A 40 0.31 -3.97 -3.88
CA ALA A 40 -0.12 -5.05 -3.01
C ALA A 40 0.63 -5.06 -1.67
N LEU A 41 1.95 -4.84 -1.67
CA LEU A 41 2.75 -4.78 -0.44
C LEU A 41 2.45 -3.52 0.38
N ILE A 42 2.20 -2.38 -0.27
CA ILE A 42 1.77 -1.15 0.42
C ILE A 42 0.41 -1.37 1.10
N ALA A 43 -0.55 -1.97 0.39
CA ALA A 43 -1.86 -2.30 0.94
C ALA A 43 -1.76 -3.26 2.14
N ALA A 44 -1.02 -4.35 1.98
CA ALA A 44 -0.79 -5.33 3.04
C ALA A 44 -0.11 -4.70 4.26
N THR A 45 0.87 -3.82 4.04
CA THR A 45 1.55 -3.09 5.12
C THR A 45 0.58 -2.21 5.89
N ALA A 46 -0.25 -1.43 5.18
CA ALA A 46 -1.24 -0.56 5.79
C ALA A 46 -2.22 -1.35 6.67
N GLU A 47 -2.75 -2.46 6.16
CA GLU A 47 -3.70 -3.27 6.92
C GLU A 47 -3.07 -3.99 8.12
N VAL A 48 -1.90 -4.63 7.95
CA VAL A 48 -1.19 -5.32 9.05
C VAL A 48 -0.78 -4.33 10.14
N LYS A 49 -0.43 -3.10 9.78
CA LYS A 49 -0.09 -2.04 10.75
C LYS A 49 -1.31 -1.23 11.21
N GLN A 50 -2.52 -1.58 10.77
CA GLN A 50 -3.76 -0.87 11.08
C GLN A 50 -3.67 0.64 10.81
N ALA A 51 -2.99 0.99 9.72
CA ALA A 51 -2.77 2.37 9.27
C ALA A 51 -3.70 2.69 8.10
N HIS A 52 -4.05 3.97 7.97
CA HIS A 52 -4.80 4.45 6.80
C HIS A 52 -3.86 4.64 5.60
N LEU A 53 -4.26 4.10 4.45
CA LEU A 53 -3.59 4.41 3.19
C LEU A 53 -4.12 5.72 2.62
N VAL A 54 -3.25 6.72 2.49
CA VAL A 54 -3.54 8.01 1.87
C VAL A 54 -2.87 8.08 0.50
N THR A 55 -3.66 8.24 -0.57
CA THR A 55 -3.12 8.28 -1.94
C THR A 55 -4.07 8.97 -2.91
N LEU A 56 -3.53 9.53 -4.00
CA LEU A 56 -4.33 10.01 -5.12
C LEU A 56 -4.70 8.89 -6.11
N ASN A 57 -4.04 7.74 -6.02
CA ASN A 57 -4.21 6.61 -6.95
C ASN A 57 -5.18 5.56 -6.39
N GLN A 58 -6.34 5.99 -5.89
CA GLN A 58 -7.30 5.11 -5.19
C GLN A 58 -7.61 3.81 -5.97
N LYS A 59 -7.71 3.89 -7.30
CA LYS A 59 -8.02 2.75 -8.18
C LYS A 59 -6.98 1.61 -8.12
N HIS A 60 -5.77 1.89 -7.65
CA HIS A 60 -4.70 0.88 -7.51
C HIS A 60 -4.84 0.04 -6.26
N PHE A 61 -5.74 0.43 -5.34
CA PHE A 61 -5.90 -0.21 -4.04
C PHE A 61 -7.31 -0.78 -3.83
N PRO A 62 -7.84 -1.60 -4.75
CA PRO A 62 -9.20 -2.15 -4.66
C PRO A 62 -9.38 -3.19 -3.54
N MET A 63 -8.27 -3.64 -2.93
CA MET A 63 -8.27 -4.60 -1.82
C MET A 63 -8.50 -3.97 -0.45
N LEU A 64 -8.45 -2.63 -0.35
CA LEU A 64 -8.69 -1.92 0.90
C LEU A 64 -10.05 -1.24 0.87
N ASP A 65 -10.87 -1.50 1.89
CA ASP A 65 -12.17 -0.86 2.04
C ASP A 65 -12.07 0.63 2.38
N THR A 66 -10.94 1.06 2.96
CA THR A 66 -10.75 2.42 3.47
C THR A 66 -9.47 3.06 2.93
N VAL A 67 -9.57 3.64 1.73
CA VAL A 67 -8.51 4.47 1.13
C VAL A 67 -8.90 5.94 1.19
N ILE A 68 -7.99 6.78 1.69
CA ILE A 68 -8.21 8.23 1.80
C ILE A 68 -7.60 8.93 0.58
N VAL A 69 -8.42 9.69 -0.14
CA VAL A 69 -7.96 10.60 -1.20
C VAL A 69 -7.89 12.01 -0.61
N PRO A 70 -6.69 12.56 -0.34
CA PRO A 70 -6.55 13.76 0.48
C PRO A 70 -6.98 15.06 -0.23
N TYR A 71 -6.94 15.07 -1.56
CA TYR A 71 -7.35 16.19 -2.41
C TYR A 71 -7.60 15.71 -3.84
N LYS A 72 -8.25 16.54 -4.66
CA LYS A 72 -8.40 16.29 -6.10
C LYS A 72 -7.29 17.02 -6.86
N LYS A 73 -6.72 16.37 -7.87
CA LYS A 73 -5.84 17.07 -8.81
C LYS A 73 -6.69 18.09 -9.58
N GLN A 74 -6.19 19.31 -9.70
CA GLN A 74 -6.74 20.33 -10.60
C GLN A 74 -6.39 19.97 -12.05
#